data_AF-A0A7C5H0V7-F1
#
_entry.id   AF-A0A7C5H0V7-F1
#
_cell.length_a   1.000
_cell.length_b   1.000
_cell.length_c   1.000
_cell.angle_alpha   90.00
_cell.angle_beta   90.00
_cell.angle_gamma   90.00
#
_symmetry.space_group_name_H-M   'P 1'
#
loop_
_entity.id
_entity.type
_entity.pdbx_description
1 polymer ?
#
loop_
_entity_poly.entity_id
_entity_poly.type
_entity_poly.pdbx_seq_one_letter_code
_entity_poly.pdbx_strand_id
1 'polypeptide(L)'
;MNPLNVLQTASFSSKPTLFKSWDYQLFPRHCVLCDSHISAEKLTHLATSSALFVVNIHEQLCESCCAELPYNTSACAFCALPLPHYLSKHQTHCGRCAKEIWEVDQIFSPYRYADGMKYLISAFKFGKRLAFTALLAELFLQQLTEASLPPVDYLLPIPA
;
A
#
# COMPACT_ATOMS: atom_id res chain seq x y z
N MET A 1 -63.54 12.96 8.26
CA MET A 1 -62.97 13.28 9.58
C MET A 1 -61.65 12.52 9.71
N ASN A 2 -60.51 13.22 9.63
CA ASN A 2 -59.26 12.77 10.27
C ASN A 2 -59.42 13.05 11.79
N PRO A 3 -58.67 12.48 12.76
CA PRO A 3 -57.23 12.18 12.64
C PRO A 3 -56.67 10.99 13.49
N LEU A 4 -55.32 10.81 13.40
CA LEU A 4 -54.39 10.17 14.37
C LEU A 4 -54.32 8.62 14.37
N ASN A 5 -53.17 7.92 14.36
CA ASN A 5 -51.74 8.27 14.38
C ASN A 5 -50.89 6.97 14.18
N VAL A 6 -49.58 7.15 13.92
CA VAL A 6 -48.45 6.19 14.10
C VAL A 6 -48.38 5.06 13.04
N LEU A 7 -47.45 5.10 12.08
CA LEU A 7 -46.04 4.70 12.28
C LEU A 7 -45.09 5.54 11.41
N GLN A 8 -44.07 6.09 12.06
CA GLN A 8 -42.98 6.87 11.50
C GLN A 8 -42.14 6.02 10.53
N THR A 9 -42.07 6.44 9.27
CA THR A 9 -40.93 6.16 8.42
C THR A 9 -39.83 7.16 8.78
N ALA A 10 -38.84 6.71 9.56
CA ALA A 10 -37.63 7.48 9.80
C ALA A 10 -36.84 7.55 8.48
N SER A 11 -36.98 8.66 7.77
CA SER A 11 -36.13 9.05 6.65
C SER A 11 -34.72 9.29 7.16
N PHE A 12 -33.77 8.50 6.67
CA PHE A 12 -32.34 8.67 6.91
C PHE A 12 -31.90 9.96 6.20
N SER A 13 -31.97 11.08 6.92
CA SER A 13 -31.50 12.38 6.45
C SER A 13 -29.98 12.32 6.30
N SER A 14 -29.53 12.43 5.05
CA SER A 14 -28.14 12.62 4.65
C SER A 14 -27.54 13.81 5.40
N LYS A 15 -26.64 13.54 6.35
CA LYS A 15 -25.84 14.61 6.99
C LYS A 15 -24.99 15.31 5.92
N PRO A 16 -25.00 16.65 5.85
CA PRO A 16 -24.27 17.39 4.83
C PRO A 16 -22.76 17.28 5.04
N THR A 17 -22.04 17.07 3.93
CA THR A 17 -20.58 17.00 3.81
C THR A 17 -19.93 18.38 3.93
N LEU A 18 -20.09 19.05 5.06
CA LEU A 18 -19.68 20.46 5.24
C LEU A 18 -18.21 20.67 5.66
N PHE A 19 -17.44 19.60 5.94
CA PHE A 19 -16.04 19.71 6.41
C PHE A 19 -14.96 19.28 5.40
N LYS A 20 -15.31 18.80 4.20
CA LYS A 20 -14.28 18.26 3.27
C LYS A 20 -13.37 19.32 2.62
N SER A 21 -13.75 20.59 2.61
CA SER A 21 -13.05 21.65 1.85
C SER A 21 -12.25 22.63 2.72
N TRP A 22 -12.36 22.59 4.05
CA TRP A 22 -11.71 23.56 4.95
C TRP A 22 -10.33 23.11 5.50
N ASP A 23 -9.90 21.87 5.25
CA ASP A 23 -8.80 21.27 6.04
C ASP A 23 -7.39 21.35 5.41
N TYR A 24 -7.22 21.49 4.09
CA TYR A 24 -5.88 21.34 3.47
C TYR A 24 -4.97 22.57 3.57
N GLN A 25 -5.52 23.77 3.75
CA GLN A 25 -4.72 24.99 3.94
C GLN A 25 -4.32 25.20 5.40
N LEU A 26 -5.07 24.66 6.36
CA LEU A 26 -4.83 24.80 7.80
C LEU A 26 -4.07 23.61 8.39
N PHE A 27 -4.27 22.41 7.84
CA PHE A 27 -3.57 21.18 8.25
C PHE A 27 -3.02 20.45 7.03
N PRO A 28 -1.99 21.01 6.38
CA PRO A 28 -1.37 20.35 5.26
C PRO A 28 -0.80 18.98 5.66
N ARG A 29 -0.97 18.00 4.77
CA ARG A 29 -0.48 16.65 4.99
C ARG A 29 1.04 16.64 4.81
N HIS A 30 1.75 16.05 5.76
CA HIS A 30 3.20 15.90 5.70
C HIS A 30 3.56 14.44 5.38
N CYS A 31 4.63 14.27 4.60
CA CYS A 31 5.15 12.96 4.25
C CYS A 31 5.62 12.22 5.50
N VAL A 32 5.17 10.98 5.69
CA VAL A 32 5.50 10.20 6.89
C VAL A 32 6.97 9.78 6.99
N LEU A 33 7.75 9.96 5.90
CA LEU A 33 9.18 9.64 5.83
C LEU A 33 10.09 10.86 5.98
N CYS A 34 9.78 11.98 5.32
CA CYS A 34 10.64 13.17 5.29
C CYS A 34 10.00 14.43 5.90
N ASP A 35 8.76 14.34 6.37
CA ASP A 35 7.98 15.45 6.95
C ASP A 35 7.79 16.66 6.02
N SER A 36 8.04 16.50 4.71
CA SER A 36 7.76 17.55 3.72
C SER A 36 6.28 17.60 3.37
N HIS A 37 5.80 18.79 3.02
CA HIS A 37 4.41 19.01 2.62
C HIS A 37 4.03 18.22 1.36
N ILE A 38 2.87 17.57 1.37
CA ILE A 38 2.29 16.87 0.22
C ILE A 38 1.23 17.77 -0.43
N SER A 39 1.48 18.20 -1.67
CA SER A 39 0.55 19.08 -2.40
C SER A 39 -0.73 18.35 -2.83
N ALA A 40 -1.89 18.94 -2.53
CA ALA A 40 -3.21 18.35 -2.82
C ALA A 40 -3.57 18.30 -4.32
N GLU A 41 -2.86 19.05 -5.18
CA GLU A 41 -3.21 19.23 -6.61
C GLU A 41 -3.04 17.97 -7.48
N LYS A 42 -2.38 16.92 -6.98
CA LYS A 42 -2.15 15.65 -7.71
C LYS A 42 -3.13 14.52 -7.34
N LEU A 43 -4.05 14.73 -6.40
CA LEU A 43 -4.93 13.67 -5.87
C LEU A 43 -6.14 13.31 -6.76
N THR A 44 -6.39 14.05 -7.85
CA THR A 44 -7.65 13.98 -8.60
C THR A 44 -7.67 13.08 -9.84
N HIS A 45 -6.55 12.50 -10.29
CA HIS A 45 -6.51 11.81 -11.59
C HIS A 45 -6.70 10.29 -11.60
N LEU A 46 -6.85 9.61 -10.46
CA LEU A 46 -7.00 8.15 -10.39
C LEU A 46 -8.27 7.66 -9.69
N ALA A 47 -9.33 8.48 -9.69
CA ALA A 47 -10.67 8.01 -9.33
C ALA A 47 -11.31 7.25 -10.51
N THR A 48 -10.76 6.10 -10.90
CA THR A 48 -11.39 5.21 -11.88
C THR A 48 -12.19 4.13 -11.15
N SER A 49 -13.49 4.44 -10.99
CA SER A 49 -14.64 3.54 -10.82
C SER A 49 -14.38 2.04 -10.54
N SER A 50 -13.99 1.68 -9.32
CA SER A 50 -14.53 0.48 -8.68
C SER A 50 -14.45 0.65 -7.15
N ALA A 51 -15.59 0.50 -6.50
CA ALA A 51 -15.70 0.66 -5.06
C ALA A 51 -15.04 -0.53 -4.35
N LEU A 52 -13.77 -0.39 -3.95
CA LEU A 52 -13.11 -1.13 -2.87
C LEU A 52 -11.81 -0.39 -2.49
N PHE A 53 -11.91 0.47 -1.47
CA PHE A 53 -10.80 0.99 -0.66
C PHE A 53 -9.53 1.46 -1.41
N VAL A 54 -9.63 2.55 -2.20
CA VAL A 54 -8.45 3.28 -2.68
C VAL A 54 -7.92 4.10 -1.50
N VAL A 55 -6.97 3.53 -0.76
CA VAL A 55 -5.93 4.35 -0.14
C VAL A 55 -5.17 4.97 -1.31
N ASN A 56 -4.70 6.20 -1.17
CA ASN A 56 -3.89 6.84 -2.18
C ASN A 56 -2.51 7.05 -1.55
N ILE A 57 -1.46 6.36 -2.02
CA ILE A 57 -0.09 6.46 -1.47
C ILE A 57 0.37 7.92 -1.43
N HIS A 58 -0.07 8.70 -2.41
CA HIS A 58 0.19 10.14 -2.52
C HIS A 58 -0.49 10.97 -1.43
N GLU A 59 -1.26 10.37 -0.52
CA GLU A 59 -1.81 11.04 0.66
C GLU A 59 -0.92 10.91 1.90
N GLN A 60 0.07 10.00 1.87
CA GLN A 60 0.95 9.73 3.02
C GLN A 60 2.45 9.85 2.69
N LEU A 61 2.84 9.66 1.43
CA LEU A 61 4.20 9.82 0.94
C LEU A 61 4.27 10.89 -0.14
N CYS A 62 5.32 11.71 -0.11
CA CYS A 62 5.65 12.57 -1.24
C CYS A 62 6.26 11.72 -2.39
N GLU A 63 6.24 12.27 -3.61
CA GLU A 63 6.72 11.59 -4.81
C GLU A 63 8.20 11.18 -4.72
N SER A 64 9.06 12.05 -4.16
CA SER A 64 10.48 11.74 -3.95
C SER A 64 10.66 10.57 -2.98
N CYS A 65 10.00 10.57 -1.81
CA CYS A 65 10.11 9.46 -0.87
C CYS A 65 9.55 8.16 -1.43
N CYS A 66 8.51 8.22 -2.27
CA CYS A 66 7.97 7.03 -2.95
C CYS A 66 8.97 6.46 -3.98
N ALA A 67 9.62 7.33 -4.75
CA ALA A 67 10.64 6.96 -5.74
C ALA A 67 11.93 6.41 -5.09
N GLU A 68 12.27 6.90 -3.89
CA GLU A 68 13.45 6.47 -3.12
C GLU A 68 13.22 5.23 -2.26
N LEU A 69 12.00 4.66 -2.27
CA LEU A 69 11.77 3.39 -1.58
C LEU A 69 12.73 2.33 -2.13
N PRO A 70 13.22 1.40 -1.28
CA PRO A 70 14.26 0.46 -1.66
C PRO A 70 13.68 -0.71 -2.47
N TYR A 71 13.27 -0.47 -3.71
CA TYR A 71 12.77 -1.50 -4.62
C TYR A 71 13.80 -2.62 -4.82
N ASN A 72 13.31 -3.85 -4.90
CA ASN A 72 14.11 -5.05 -5.11
C ASN A 72 14.18 -5.40 -6.61
N THR A 73 14.69 -4.48 -7.42
CA THR A 73 14.69 -4.56 -8.89
C THR A 73 15.66 -5.61 -9.46
N SER A 74 16.65 -6.02 -8.67
CA SER A 74 17.60 -7.07 -9.03
C SER A 74 17.55 -8.13 -7.93
N ALA A 75 16.79 -9.20 -8.18
CA ALA A 75 16.51 -10.23 -7.20
C ALA A 75 16.57 -11.62 -7.82
N CYS A 76 16.80 -12.63 -6.97
CA CYS A 76 16.66 -14.03 -7.36
C CYS A 76 15.23 -14.29 -7.82
N ALA A 77 15.08 -14.88 -9.00
CA ALA A 77 13.76 -15.15 -9.58
C ALA A 77 12.88 -16.09 -8.73
N PHE A 78 13.51 -16.89 -7.86
CA PHE A 78 12.81 -17.82 -6.97
C PHE A 78 12.63 -17.29 -5.56
N CYS A 79 13.74 -17.00 -4.84
CA CYS A 79 13.67 -16.64 -3.41
C CYS A 79 13.62 -15.13 -3.13
N ALA A 80 13.58 -14.30 -4.17
CA ALA A 80 13.64 -12.84 -4.10
C ALA A 80 14.88 -12.26 -3.36
N LEU A 81 15.92 -13.07 -3.11
CA LEU A 81 17.17 -12.58 -2.52
C LEU A 81 17.75 -11.47 -3.40
N PRO A 82 18.03 -10.27 -2.85
CA PRO A 82 18.64 -9.20 -3.62
C PRO A 82 19.97 -9.66 -4.22
N LEU A 83 20.13 -9.46 -5.53
CA LEU A 83 21.32 -9.78 -6.29
C LEU A 83 22.04 -8.51 -6.71
N PRO A 84 23.38 -8.54 -6.85
CA PRO A 84 24.12 -7.46 -7.47
C PRO A 84 23.53 -7.05 -8.82
N HIS A 85 23.42 -5.74 -9.06
CA HIS A 85 22.70 -5.19 -10.21
C HIS A 85 23.22 -5.70 -11.57
N TYR A 86 24.48 -6.10 -11.67
CA TYR A 86 25.06 -6.66 -12.90
C TYR A 86 24.56 -8.08 -13.24
N LEU A 87 23.93 -8.79 -12.28
CA LEU A 87 23.35 -10.13 -12.46
C LEU A 87 21.87 -10.11 -12.85
N SER A 88 21.27 -8.92 -13.00
CA SER A 88 19.85 -8.71 -13.27
C SER A 88 19.34 -9.19 -14.64
N LYS A 89 20.22 -9.65 -15.53
CA LYS A 89 19.81 -10.17 -16.85
C LYS A 89 19.32 -11.61 -16.74
N HIS A 90 17.99 -11.75 -16.85
CA HIS A 90 17.20 -12.97 -17.04
C HIS A 90 17.20 -13.97 -15.88
N GLN A 91 16.07 -14.04 -15.17
CA GLN A 91 15.65 -15.17 -14.33
C GLN A 91 16.78 -15.82 -13.51
N THR A 92 17.67 -15.00 -12.98
CA THR A 92 18.90 -15.49 -12.34
C THR A 92 18.54 -16.10 -10.99
N HIS A 93 18.86 -17.38 -10.82
CA HIS A 93 18.80 -18.01 -9.51
C HIS A 93 20.07 -17.71 -8.72
N CYS A 94 19.92 -17.45 -7.42
CA CYS A 94 21.07 -17.35 -6.53
C CYS A 94 21.72 -18.72 -6.30
N GLY A 95 22.96 -18.74 -5.82
CA GLY A 95 23.69 -19.99 -5.60
C GLY A 95 23.06 -20.96 -4.60
N ARG A 96 22.14 -20.49 -3.74
CA ARG A 96 21.34 -21.37 -2.86
C ARG A 96 20.22 -22.06 -3.63
N CYS A 97 19.44 -21.29 -4.40
CA CYS A 97 18.36 -21.84 -5.24
C CYS A 97 18.87 -22.79 -6.32
N ALA A 98 20.11 -22.67 -6.76
CA ALA A 98 20.71 -23.62 -7.70
C ALA A 98 21.02 -25.00 -7.08
N LYS A 99 21.04 -25.11 -5.75
CA LYS A 99 21.46 -26.33 -5.03
C LYS A 99 20.34 -26.99 -4.24
N GLU A 100 19.32 -26.23 -3.87
CA GLU A 100 18.25 -26.67 -2.98
C GLU A 100 16.92 -26.78 -3.73
N ILE A 101 16.15 -27.82 -3.41
CA ILE A 101 14.75 -27.94 -3.77
C ILE A 101 13.93 -27.25 -2.67
N TRP A 102 12.87 -26.53 -3.06
CA TRP A 102 12.04 -25.74 -2.16
C TRP A 102 10.60 -26.25 -2.15
N GLU A 103 9.92 -26.08 -1.02
CA GLU A 103 8.49 -26.44 -0.84
C GLU A 103 7.52 -25.32 -1.26
N VAL A 104 8.05 -24.18 -1.71
CA VAL A 104 7.28 -23.04 -2.20
C VAL A 104 7.52 -22.87 -3.69
N ASP A 105 6.53 -22.41 -4.46
CA ASP A 105 6.70 -22.23 -5.90
C ASP A 105 7.46 -20.95 -6.25
N GLN A 106 7.24 -19.89 -5.47
CA GLN A 106 7.86 -18.58 -5.67
C GLN A 106 7.79 -17.71 -4.42
N ILE A 107 8.74 -16.79 -4.27
CA ILE A 107 8.71 -15.73 -3.27
C ILE A 107 8.66 -14.38 -4.00
N PHE A 108 7.70 -13.55 -3.63
CA PHE A 108 7.60 -12.17 -4.11
C PHE A 108 7.91 -11.19 -2.98
N SER A 109 9.00 -10.43 -3.13
CA SER A 109 9.42 -9.38 -2.19
C SER A 109 9.84 -8.14 -2.97
N PRO A 110 8.90 -7.25 -3.32
CA PRO A 110 9.16 -6.12 -4.23
C PRO A 110 10.02 -5.01 -3.59
N TYR A 111 10.14 -5.01 -2.27
CA TYR A 111 10.99 -4.07 -1.53
C TYR A 111 12.04 -4.82 -0.71
N ARG A 112 13.19 -4.18 -0.54
CA ARG A 112 14.23 -4.57 0.42
C ARG A 112 13.89 -4.01 1.78
N TYR A 113 14.23 -4.75 2.84
CA TYR A 113 14.07 -4.28 4.21
C TYR A 113 15.16 -3.27 4.59
N ALA A 114 15.06 -2.05 4.08
CA ALA A 114 16.02 -0.96 4.29
C ALA A 114 15.32 0.41 4.38
N ASP A 115 16.03 1.43 4.86
CA ASP A 115 15.66 2.85 4.78
C ASP A 115 14.19 3.14 5.12
N GLY A 116 13.46 3.80 4.20
CA GLY A 116 12.04 4.14 4.38
C GLY A 116 11.15 2.92 4.60
N MET A 117 11.38 1.81 3.90
CA MET A 117 10.57 0.60 4.06
C MET A 117 10.76 -0.04 5.44
N LYS A 118 12.02 -0.06 5.95
CA LYS A 118 12.33 -0.53 7.30
C LYS A 118 11.60 0.30 8.36
N TYR A 119 11.58 1.63 8.20
CA TYR A 119 10.83 2.51 9.10
C TYR A 119 9.32 2.21 9.06
N LEU A 120 8.71 2.16 7.88
CA LEU A 120 7.26 1.93 7.73
C LEU A 120 6.84 0.58 8.36
N ILE A 121 7.56 -0.50 8.05
CA ILE A 121 7.28 -1.83 8.60
C ILE A 121 7.49 -1.84 10.12
N SER A 122 8.56 -1.24 10.63
CA SER A 122 8.85 -1.21 12.08
C SER A 122 7.78 -0.43 12.84
N ALA A 123 7.37 0.72 12.31
CA ALA A 123 6.33 1.56 12.89
C ALA A 123 4.95 0.88 12.86
N PHE A 124 4.66 0.09 11.82
CA PHE A 124 3.46 -0.74 11.76
C PHE A 124 3.51 -1.90 12.77
N LYS A 125 4.54 -2.77 12.70
CA LYS A 125 4.64 -4.01 13.50
C LYS A 125 4.80 -3.75 14.98
N PHE A 126 5.59 -2.74 15.37
CA PHE A 126 5.98 -2.50 16.76
C PHE A 126 5.43 -1.17 17.31
N GLY A 127 5.25 -0.17 16.45
CA GLY A 127 4.78 1.17 16.85
C GLY A 127 3.27 1.31 17.02
N LYS A 128 2.50 0.23 16.84
CA LYS A 128 1.01 0.21 16.87
C LYS A 128 0.38 1.23 15.91
N ARG A 129 1.08 1.62 14.84
CA ARG A 129 0.59 2.59 13.85
C ARG A 129 -0.22 1.87 12.76
N LEU A 130 -1.45 1.48 13.09
CA LEU A 130 -2.35 0.79 12.16
C LEU A 130 -2.70 1.63 10.92
N ALA A 131 -2.53 2.95 10.98
CA ALA A 131 -2.68 3.83 9.81
C ALA A 131 -1.74 3.46 8.65
N PHE A 132 -0.59 2.85 8.95
CA PHE A 132 0.37 2.41 7.93
C PHE A 132 -0.03 1.10 7.22
N THR A 133 -1.04 0.37 7.73
CA THR A 133 -1.56 -0.84 7.06
C THR A 133 -2.02 -0.53 5.64
N ALA A 134 -2.80 0.54 5.50
CA ALA A 134 -3.36 1.02 4.26
C ALA A 134 -2.25 1.37 3.24
N LEU A 135 -1.25 2.14 3.68
CA LEU A 135 -0.10 2.52 2.85
C LEU A 135 0.73 1.31 2.41
N LEU A 136 1.08 0.42 3.34
CA LEU A 136 1.88 -0.78 3.05
C LEU A 136 1.14 -1.74 2.11
N ALA A 137 -0.17 -1.90 2.28
CA ALA A 137 -0.99 -2.72 1.41
C ALA A 137 -1.03 -2.16 -0.02
N GLU A 138 -1.21 -0.85 -0.17
CA GLU A 138 -1.24 -0.21 -1.49
C GLU A 138 0.12 -0.30 -2.20
N LEU A 139 1.22 -0.03 -1.49
CA LEU A 139 2.59 -0.18 -2.03
C LEU A 139 2.83 -1.62 -2.52
N PHE A 140 2.37 -2.60 -1.76
CA PHE A 140 2.46 -4.01 -2.16
C PHE A 140 1.58 -4.33 -3.37
N LEU A 141 0.33 -3.86 -3.40
CA LEU A 141 -0.62 -4.13 -4.49
C LEU A 141 -0.19 -3.49 -5.81
N GLN A 142 0.40 -2.29 -5.80
CA GLN A 142 0.97 -1.68 -7.00
C GLN A 142 2.01 -2.58 -7.64
N GLN A 143 2.96 -3.07 -6.84
CA GLN A 143 4.02 -3.94 -7.32
C GLN A 143 3.49 -5.33 -7.71
N LEU A 144 2.48 -5.85 -7.00
CA LEU A 144 1.84 -7.11 -7.34
C LEU A 144 1.14 -7.05 -8.71
N THR A 145 0.49 -5.92 -9.01
CA THR A 145 -0.19 -5.68 -10.28
C THR A 145 0.80 -5.63 -11.45
N GLU A 146 1.92 -4.92 -11.25
CA GLU A 146 3.01 -4.86 -12.23
C GLU A 146 3.66 -6.23 -12.49
N ALA A 147 3.83 -7.03 -11.45
CA ALA A 147 4.46 -8.35 -11.53
C ALA A 147 3.60 -9.40 -12.27
N SER A 148 2.30 -9.15 -12.48
CA SER A 148 1.38 -10.07 -13.17
C SER A 148 1.41 -11.50 -12.60
N LEU A 149 1.45 -11.62 -11.27
CA LEU A 149 1.45 -12.91 -10.58
C LEU A 149 0.12 -13.67 -10.78
N PRO A 150 0.14 -15.02 -10.70
CA PRO A 150 -1.09 -15.80 -10.76
C PRO A 150 -2.07 -15.41 -9.65
N PRO A 151 -3.39 -15.56 -9.88
CA PRO A 151 -4.39 -15.30 -8.85
C PRO A 151 -4.22 -16.26 -7.67
N VAL A 152 -4.65 -15.80 -6.49
CA VAL A 152 -4.62 -16.57 -5.24
C VAL A 152 -6.03 -16.80 -4.73
N ASP A 153 -6.35 -18.05 -4.34
CA ASP A 153 -7.66 -18.40 -3.78
C ASP A 153 -7.74 -18.12 -2.27
N TYR A 154 -6.58 -18.18 -1.59
CA TYR A 154 -6.50 -18.07 -0.13
C TYR A 154 -5.32 -17.20 0.30
N LEU A 155 -5.55 -16.41 1.35
CA LEU A 155 -4.49 -15.70 2.08
C LEU A 155 -4.37 -16.32 3.47
N LEU A 156 -3.22 -16.93 3.74
CA LEU A 156 -2.91 -17.52 5.04
C LEU A 156 -2.03 -16.56 5.86
N PRO A 157 -2.52 -15.96 6.96
CA PRO A 157 -1.66 -15.17 7.83
C PRO A 157 -0.64 -16.07 8.52
N ILE A 158 0.63 -15.65 8.53
CA ILE A 158 1.67 -16.31 9.33
C ILE A 158 1.58 -15.77 10.77
N PRO A 159 1.39 -16.62 11.78
CA PRO A 159 1.37 -16.18 13.18
C PRO A 159 2.71 -15.55 13.57
N ALA A 160 2.65 -14.49 14.37
CA ALA A 160 3.82 -13.77 14.87
C ALA A 160 4.53 -14.51 16.00
#